data_AF-A0A930UW58-F1
#
_entry.id   AF-A0A930UW58-F1
#
_cell.length_a   1.000
_cell.length_b   1.000
_cell.length_c   1.000
_cell.angle_alpha   90.00
_cell.angle_beta   90.00
_cell.angle_gamma   90.00
#
_symmetry.space_group_name_H-M   'P 1'
#
loop_
_entity.id
_entity.type
_entity.pdbx_description
1 polymer ?
#
loop_
_entity_poly.entity_id
_entity_poly.type
_entity_poly.pdbx_seq_one_letter_code
_entity_poly.pdbx_strand_id
1 'polypeptide(L)'
;MGLADPDELEALARRLDGKAADVRREIFEFRLSVNQVTWQSHGAQKYRDQCADIAADLNDDADDIAAAADLLRAHAQNVRDKIAWMHSMVDLIRGKAEDLWDDAERGFEWTQDKADEAFDYVSDTVSDGVDNVKDVVSGAVHKVPFL
;
A
#
# COMPACT_ATOMS: atom_id res chain seq x y z
N MET A 1 12.00 4.68 -12.41
CA MET A 1 11.28 5.33 -11.30
C MET A 1 11.61 4.53 -10.05
N GLY A 2 12.17 5.14 -9.01
CA GLY A 2 12.39 4.47 -7.73
C GLY A 2 11.05 4.08 -7.10
N LEU A 3 11.04 3.02 -6.28
CA LEU A 3 9.88 2.71 -5.44
C LEU A 3 9.55 3.95 -4.59
N ALA A 4 8.28 4.35 -4.55
CA ALA A 4 7.85 5.43 -3.66
C ALA A 4 8.14 5.04 -2.20
N ASP A 5 8.58 6.00 -1.38
CA ASP A 5 8.91 5.74 0.02
C ASP A 5 7.64 5.28 0.79
N PRO A 6 7.65 4.08 1.40
CA PRO A 6 6.52 3.59 2.20
C PRO A 6 6.05 4.57 3.28
N ASP A 7 6.97 5.31 3.88
CA ASP A 7 6.65 6.22 4.97
C ASP A 7 5.97 7.50 4.46
N GLU A 8 6.32 7.95 3.25
CA GLU A 8 5.61 9.03 2.57
C GLU A 8 4.19 8.61 2.19
N LEU A 9 4.01 7.38 1.68
CA LEU A 9 2.69 6.82 1.37
C LEU A 9 1.80 6.69 2.62
N GLU A 10 2.38 6.23 3.72
CA GLU A 10 1.71 6.14 5.02
C GLU A 10 1.32 7.53 5.55
N ALA A 11 2.21 8.52 5.42
CA ALA A 11 1.93 9.89 5.81
C ALA A 11 0.79 10.50 4.98
N LEU A 12 0.73 10.20 3.68
CA LEU A 12 -0.36 10.65 2.81
C LEU A 12 -1.68 9.98 3.20
N ALA A 13 -1.69 8.68 3.47
CA ALA A 13 -2.88 7.96 3.93
C ALA A 13 -3.46 8.57 5.22
N ARG A 14 -2.61 8.88 6.21
CA ARG A 14 -3.03 9.57 7.44
C ARG A 14 -3.63 10.95 7.19
N ARG A 15 -3.12 11.70 6.20
CA ARG A 15 -3.70 12.99 5.83
C ARG A 15 -5.09 12.83 5.22
N LEU A 16 -5.29 11.80 4.39
CA LEU A 16 -6.61 11.48 3.81
C LEU A 16 -7.61 11.07 4.89
N ASP A 17 -7.23 10.24 5.86
CA ASP A 17 -8.09 9.93 7.02
C ASP A 17 -8.53 11.20 7.75
N GLY A 18 -7.58 12.12 8.00
CA GLY A 18 -7.87 13.40 8.63
C GLY A 18 -8.90 14.21 7.83
N LYS A 19 -8.79 14.21 6.50
CA LYS A 19 -9.75 14.89 5.62
C LYS A 19 -11.12 14.22 5.62
N ALA A 20 -11.20 12.90 5.55
CA ALA A 20 -12.47 12.18 5.66
C ALA A 20 -13.15 12.45 7.01
N ALA A 21 -12.37 12.50 8.10
CA ALA A 21 -12.89 12.83 9.43
C ALA A 21 -13.38 14.28 9.53
N ASP A 22 -12.65 15.24 8.94
CA ASP A 22 -13.05 16.65 8.87
C ASP A 22 -14.38 16.79 8.11
N VAL A 23 -14.53 16.15 6.95
CA VAL A 23 -15.76 16.16 6.15
C VAL A 23 -16.94 15.60 6.96
N ARG A 24 -16.77 14.45 7.62
CA ARG A 24 -17.83 13.87 8.47
C ARG A 24 -18.25 14.79 9.61
N ARG A 25 -17.31 15.53 10.21
CA ARG A 25 -17.61 16.54 11.23
C ARG A 25 -18.41 17.70 10.64
N GLU A 26 -18.01 18.21 9.48
CA GLU A 26 -18.72 19.29 8.79
C GLU A 26 -20.15 18.87 8.39
N ILE A 27 -20.36 17.64 7.92
CA ILE A 27 -21.69 17.07 7.65
C ILE A 27 -22.54 17.05 8.93
N PHE A 28 -21.97 16.64 10.06
CA PHE A 28 -22.68 16.61 11.33
C PHE A 28 -23.13 18.02 11.76
N GLU A 29 -22.23 19.01 11.69
CA GLU A 29 -22.53 20.41 12.00
C GLU A 29 -23.58 20.99 11.04
N PHE A 30 -23.45 20.69 9.75
CA PHE A 30 -24.43 21.07 8.73
C PHE A 30 -25.81 20.52 9.06
N ARG A 31 -25.94 19.23 9.38
CA ARG A 31 -27.23 18.62 9.76
C ARG A 31 -27.81 19.23 11.03
N LEU A 32 -26.98 19.58 12.01
CA LEU A 32 -27.45 20.31 13.20
C LEU A 32 -28.00 21.69 12.81
N SER A 33 -27.34 22.41 11.90
CA SER A 33 -27.82 23.72 11.44
C SER A 33 -29.16 23.62 10.70
N VAL A 34 -29.34 22.59 9.86
CA VAL A 34 -30.59 22.32 9.13
C VAL A 34 -31.73 21.99 10.09
N ASN A 35 -31.45 21.25 11.17
CA ASN A 35 -32.43 20.92 12.21
C ASN A 35 -32.86 22.13 13.06
N GLN A 36 -32.09 23.22 13.08
CA GLN A 36 -32.47 24.46 13.76
C GLN A 36 -33.47 25.31 12.97
N VAL A 37 -33.75 24.97 11.71
CA VAL A 37 -34.73 25.70 10.88
C VAL A 37 -36.14 25.46 11.44
N THR A 38 -36.72 26.52 12.02
CA THR A 38 -38.00 26.45 12.75
C THR A 38 -39.23 26.60 11.85
N TRP A 39 -39.09 27.09 10.62
CA TRP A 39 -40.25 27.30 9.76
C TRP A 39 -40.82 25.97 9.26
N GLN A 40 -42.15 25.88 9.21
CA GLN A 40 -42.87 24.67 8.82
C GLN A 40 -43.78 24.96 7.62
N SER A 41 -43.27 24.65 6.43
CA SER A 41 -43.97 24.79 5.15
C SER A 41 -43.55 23.66 4.21
N HIS A 42 -44.26 23.48 3.09
CA HIS A 42 -43.84 22.53 2.05
C HIS A 42 -42.42 22.87 1.51
N GLY A 43 -42.11 24.16 1.37
CA GLY A 43 -40.76 24.62 1.00
C GLY A 43 -39.69 24.25 2.05
N ALA A 44 -40.04 24.27 3.34
CA ALA A 44 -39.17 23.80 4.41
C ALA A 44 -38.81 22.32 4.26
N GLN A 45 -39.81 21.50 3.94
CA GLN A 45 -39.60 20.07 3.77
C GLN A 45 -38.67 19.81 2.59
N LYS A 46 -38.95 20.44 1.44
CA LYS A 46 -38.09 20.33 0.26
C LYS A 46 -36.64 20.76 0.53
N TYR A 47 -36.45 21.84 1.29
CA TYR A 47 -35.11 22.27 1.70
C TYR A 47 -34.42 21.24 2.58
N ARG A 48 -35.11 20.67 3.59
CA ARG A 48 -34.56 19.62 4.44
C ARG A 48 -34.21 18.35 3.65
N ASP A 49 -35.06 17.96 2.70
CA ASP A 49 -34.81 16.82 1.82
C ASP A 49 -33.55 17.06 0.97
N GLN A 50 -33.42 18.24 0.34
CA GLN A 50 -32.21 18.61 -0.40
C GLN A 50 -30.95 18.62 0.46
N CYS A 51 -31.04 19.10 1.70
CA CYS A 51 -29.91 19.04 2.63
C CYS A 51 -29.57 17.61 3.04
N ALA A 52 -30.56 16.73 3.17
CA ALA A 52 -30.32 15.32 3.46
C ALA A 52 -29.59 14.62 2.30
N ASP A 53 -29.98 14.91 1.05
CA ASP A 53 -29.31 14.39 -0.14
C ASP A 53 -27.86 14.86 -0.21
N ILE A 54 -27.60 16.17 -0.05
CA ILE A 54 -26.24 16.72 -0.02
C ILE A 54 -25.39 16.09 1.09
N ALA A 55 -25.98 15.87 2.27
CA ALA A 55 -25.28 15.22 3.38
C ALA A 55 -24.99 13.74 3.10
N ALA A 56 -25.80 13.06 2.28
CA ALA A 56 -25.53 11.70 1.84
C ALA A 56 -24.36 11.67 0.85
N ASP A 57 -24.41 12.51 -0.19
CA ASP A 57 -23.34 12.62 -1.20
C ASP A 57 -21.97 12.92 -0.55
N LEU A 58 -21.93 13.85 0.42
CA LEU A 58 -20.70 14.17 1.14
C LEU A 58 -20.19 13.03 2.04
N ASN A 59 -21.07 12.15 2.52
CA ASN A 59 -20.64 10.96 3.26
C ASN A 59 -20.02 9.94 2.30
N ASP A 60 -20.62 9.75 1.13
CA ASP A 60 -20.06 8.88 0.08
C ASP A 60 -18.67 9.37 -0.34
N ASP A 61 -18.50 10.68 -0.56
CA ASP A 61 -17.18 11.29 -0.83
C ASP A 61 -16.17 11.04 0.30
N ALA A 62 -16.61 11.12 1.57
CA ALA A 62 -15.74 10.84 2.72
C ALA A 62 -15.33 9.37 2.82
N ASP A 63 -16.22 8.45 2.41
CA ASP A 63 -15.95 7.02 2.33
C ASP A 63 -14.96 6.71 1.19
N ASP A 64 -15.08 7.35 0.03
CA ASP A 64 -14.14 7.24 -1.09
C ASP A 64 -12.73 7.74 -0.70
N ILE A 65 -12.64 8.85 0.04
CA ILE A 65 -11.36 9.36 0.57
C ILE A 65 -10.73 8.34 1.54
N ALA A 66 -11.53 7.72 2.40
CA ALA A 66 -11.05 6.69 3.32
C ALA A 66 -10.57 5.44 2.58
N ALA A 67 -11.29 5.01 1.55
CA ALA A 67 -10.89 3.89 0.70
C ALA A 67 -9.56 4.17 -0.03
N ALA A 68 -9.35 5.40 -0.52
CA ALA A 68 -8.08 5.80 -1.10
C ALA A 68 -6.92 5.75 -0.08
N ALA A 69 -7.17 6.12 1.17
CA ALA A 69 -6.19 5.99 2.24
C ALA A 69 -5.80 4.52 2.51
N ASP A 70 -6.77 3.60 2.48
CA ASP A 70 -6.51 2.16 2.65
C ASP A 70 -5.69 1.58 1.49
N LEU A 71 -5.96 2.01 0.26
CA LEU A 71 -5.16 1.62 -0.92
C LEU A 71 -3.70 2.09 -0.78
N LEU A 72 -3.47 3.31 -0.27
CA LEU A 72 -2.12 3.81 -0.03
C LEU A 72 -1.38 3.00 1.04
N ARG A 73 -2.05 2.61 2.13
CA ARG A 73 -1.46 1.72 3.17
C ARG A 73 -1.09 0.36 2.60
N ALA A 74 -2.00 -0.25 1.83
CA ALA A 74 -1.74 -1.52 1.18
C ALA A 74 -0.53 -1.42 0.24
N HIS A 75 -0.42 -0.31 -0.50
CA HIS A 75 0.74 -0.07 -1.37
C HIS A 75 2.04 0.13 -0.57
N ALA A 76 2.02 0.93 0.51
CA ALA A 76 3.16 1.11 1.39
C ALA A 76 3.66 -0.22 1.96
N GLN A 77 2.75 -1.09 2.41
CA GLN A 77 3.10 -2.41 2.91
C GLN A 77 3.74 -3.27 1.81
N ASN A 78 3.17 -3.28 0.59
CA ASN A 78 3.75 -4.01 -0.54
C ASN A 78 5.18 -3.55 -0.85
N VAL A 79 5.46 -2.25 -0.77
CA VAL A 79 6.82 -1.72 -0.98
C VAL A 79 7.75 -2.15 0.15
N ARG A 80 7.31 -2.12 1.42
CA ARG A 80 8.11 -2.62 2.56
C ARG A 80 8.48 -4.08 2.39
N ASP A 81 7.52 -4.91 1.99
CA ASP A 81 7.74 -6.35 1.76
C ASP A 81 8.79 -6.59 0.68
N LYS A 82 8.75 -5.81 -0.41
CA LYS A 82 9.78 -5.87 -1.47
C LYS A 82 11.15 -5.45 -0.98
N ILE A 83 11.24 -4.38 -0.19
CA ILE A 83 12.52 -3.92 0.39
C ILE A 83 13.11 -5.00 1.31
N ALA A 84 12.27 -5.57 2.19
CA ALA A 84 12.68 -6.64 3.09
C ALA A 84 13.16 -7.89 2.31
N TRP A 85 12.45 -8.26 1.25
CA TRP A 85 12.87 -9.36 0.38
C TRP A 85 14.21 -9.07 -0.31
N MET A 86 14.40 -7.87 -0.87
CA MET A 86 15.68 -7.47 -1.47
C MET A 86 16.83 -7.52 -0.46
N HIS A 87 16.61 -7.08 0.78
CA HIS A 87 17.61 -7.17 1.84
C HIS A 87 17.94 -8.63 2.18
N SER A 88 16.94 -9.49 2.32
CA SER A 88 17.14 -10.92 2.54
C SER A 88 17.95 -11.57 1.42
N MET A 89 17.72 -11.16 0.17
CA MET A 89 18.50 -11.64 -0.97
C MET A 89 19.96 -11.18 -0.91
N VAL A 90 20.20 -9.91 -0.55
CA VAL A 90 21.57 -9.39 -0.37
C VAL A 90 22.31 -10.13 0.74
N ASP A 91 21.66 -10.40 1.86
CA ASP A 91 22.27 -11.13 2.97
C ASP A 91 22.55 -12.59 2.61
N LEU A 92 21.66 -13.26 1.86
CA LEU A 92 21.89 -14.60 1.32
C LEU A 92 23.12 -14.63 0.41
N ILE A 93 23.21 -13.68 -0.52
CA ILE A 93 24.36 -13.56 -1.44
C ILE A 93 25.64 -13.32 -0.66
N ARG A 94 25.62 -12.44 0.36
CA ARG A 94 26.78 -12.16 1.20
C ARG A 94 27.23 -13.39 1.97
N GLY A 95 26.31 -14.09 2.64
CA GLY A 95 26.64 -15.30 3.40
C GLY A 95 27.24 -16.39 2.52
N LYS A 96 26.71 -16.57 1.30
CA LYS A 96 27.29 -17.50 0.33
C LYS A 96 28.68 -17.08 -0.15
N ALA A 97 28.90 -15.79 -0.36
CA ALA A 97 30.24 -15.29 -0.71
C ALA A 97 31.24 -15.54 0.44
N GLU A 98 30.82 -15.33 1.68
CA GLU A 98 31.65 -15.61 2.87
C GLU A 98 31.97 -17.11 3.00
N ASP A 99 30.98 -18.00 2.85
CA ASP A 99 31.19 -19.45 2.84
C ASP A 99 32.21 -19.87 1.76
N LEU A 100 32.13 -19.26 0.57
CA LEU A 100 33.07 -19.50 -0.53
C LEU A 100 34.49 -19.02 -0.20
N TRP A 101 34.64 -17.88 0.46
CA TRP A 101 35.94 -17.37 0.89
C TRP A 101 36.58 -18.27 1.96
N ASP A 102 35.77 -18.73 2.91
CA ASP A 102 36.16 -19.65 3.96
C ASP A 102 36.67 -20.99 3.39
N ASP A 103 35.97 -21.56 2.40
CA ASP A 103 36.37 -22.82 1.78
C ASP A 103 37.64 -22.68 0.93
N ALA A 104 37.82 -21.53 0.28
CA ALA A 104 39.07 -21.21 -0.42
C ALA A 104 40.26 -21.09 0.55
N GLU A 105 40.06 -20.46 1.72
CA GLU A 105 41.10 -20.32 2.75
C GLU A 105 41.47 -21.67 3.39
N ARG A 106 40.50 -22.60 3.50
CA ARG A 106 40.73 -23.97 3.99
C ARG A 106 41.45 -24.89 2.98
N GLY A 107 41.81 -24.39 1.80
CA GLY A 107 42.68 -25.08 0.84
C GLY A 107 41.99 -26.13 -0.04
N PHE A 108 40.68 -25.97 -0.28
CA PHE A 108 39.94 -26.85 -1.19
C PHE A 108 40.34 -26.59 -2.66
N GLU A 109 40.42 -27.63 -3.50
CA GLU A 109 40.58 -27.48 -4.95
C GLU A 109 39.37 -26.76 -5.52
N TRP A 110 39.56 -25.48 -5.86
CA TRP A 110 38.53 -24.66 -6.47
C TRP A 110 38.25 -25.15 -7.88
N THR A 111 37.06 -25.71 -8.10
CA THR A 111 36.58 -26.12 -9.44
C THR A 111 35.52 -25.16 -9.95
N GLN A 112 35.52 -24.92 -11.26
CA GLN A 112 34.53 -24.10 -11.95
C GLN A 112 33.10 -24.55 -11.62
N ASP A 113 32.89 -25.87 -11.50
CA ASP A 113 31.63 -26.51 -11.10
C ASP A 113 31.07 -26.03 -9.74
N LYS A 114 31.93 -25.68 -8.76
CA LYS A 114 31.46 -25.24 -7.44
C LYS A 114 31.06 -23.77 -7.42
N ALA A 115 31.74 -22.96 -8.23
CA ALA A 115 31.31 -21.59 -8.48
C ALA A 115 29.97 -21.59 -9.22
N ASP A 116 29.83 -22.41 -10.26
CA ASP A 116 28.61 -22.51 -11.06
C ASP A 116 27.43 -23.02 -10.21
N GLU A 117 27.62 -24.02 -9.34
CA GLU A 117 26.57 -24.52 -8.42
C GLU A 117 26.09 -23.45 -7.43
N ALA A 118 26.99 -22.60 -6.93
CA ALA A 118 26.64 -21.49 -6.06
C ALA A 118 25.90 -20.38 -6.82
N PHE A 119 26.32 -20.07 -8.05
CA PHE A 119 25.66 -19.11 -8.92
C PHE A 119 24.27 -19.59 -9.36
N ASP A 120 24.11 -20.87 -9.69
CA ASP A 120 22.82 -21.45 -10.05
C ASP A 120 21.84 -21.43 -8.88
N TYR A 121 22.28 -21.80 -7.66
CA TYR A 121 21.43 -21.72 -6.47
C TYR A 121 20.95 -20.29 -6.18
N VAL A 122 21.84 -19.30 -6.30
CA VAL A 122 21.49 -17.88 -6.15
C VAL A 122 20.55 -17.44 -7.28
N SER A 123 20.83 -17.84 -8.52
CA SER A 123 20.02 -17.53 -9.70
C SER A 123 18.60 -18.08 -9.57
N ASP A 124 18.44 -19.32 -9.12
CA ASP A 124 17.14 -19.97 -8.90
C ASP A 124 16.38 -19.30 -7.75
N THR A 125 17.05 -19.01 -6.63
CA THR A 125 16.42 -18.31 -5.49
C THR A 125 15.97 -16.89 -5.87
N VAL A 126 16.78 -16.17 -6.67
CA VAL A 126 16.43 -14.85 -7.22
C VAL A 126 15.24 -14.99 -8.17
N SER A 127 15.24 -15.99 -9.05
CA SER A 127 14.18 -16.20 -10.05
C SER A 127 12.84 -16.55 -9.38
N ASP A 128 12.83 -17.47 -8.42
CA ASP A 128 11.65 -17.83 -7.64
C ASP A 128 11.10 -16.63 -6.84
N GLY A 129 11.99 -15.80 -6.30
CA GLY A 129 11.58 -14.58 -5.60
C GLY A 129 11.03 -13.49 -6.54
N VAL A 130 11.61 -13.34 -7.74
CA VAL A 130 11.09 -12.42 -8.78
C VAL A 130 9.72 -12.87 -9.28
N ASP A 131 9.51 -14.17 -9.47
CA ASP A 131 8.22 -14.71 -9.90
C ASP A 131 7.14 -14.55 -8.83
N ASN A 132 7.47 -14.77 -7.55
CA ASN A 132 6.56 -14.47 -6.44
C ASN A 132 6.18 -12.99 -6.37
N VAL A 133 7.14 -12.07 -6.58
CA VAL A 133 6.85 -10.62 -6.65
C VAL A 133 5.95 -10.29 -7.84
N LYS A 134 6.19 -10.92 -8.98
CA LYS A 134 5.39 -10.74 -10.20
C LYS A 134 3.96 -11.22 -10.02
N ASP A 135 3.75 -12.33 -9.32
CA ASP A 135 2.41 -12.85 -9.01
C ASP A 135 1.65 -11.97 -8.02
N VAL A 136 2.31 -11.45 -6.98
CA VAL A 136 1.69 -10.48 -6.05
C VAL A 136 1.32 -9.18 -6.76
N VAL A 137 2.20 -8.67 -7.63
CA VAL A 137 1.90 -7.47 -8.43
C VAL A 137 0.76 -7.73 -9.42
N SER A 138 0.76 -8.87 -10.09
CA SER A 138 -0.31 -9.24 -11.04
C SER A 138 -1.65 -9.44 -10.34
N GLY A 139 -1.64 -10.04 -9.14
CA GLY A 139 -2.81 -10.21 -8.29
C GLY A 139 -3.34 -8.91 -7.67
N ALA A 140 -2.46 -7.96 -7.35
CA ALA A 140 -2.85 -6.62 -6.88
C ALA A 140 -3.45 -5.77 -8.01
N VAL A 141 -2.87 -5.82 -9.22
CA VAL A 141 -3.35 -5.09 -10.40
C VAL A 141 -4.70 -5.61 -10.90
N HIS A 142 -5.01 -6.90 -10.71
CA HIS A 142 -6.33 -7.46 -11.04
C HIS A 142 -7.45 -7.11 -10.04
N LYS A 143 -7.12 -6.54 -8.87
CA LYS A 143 -8.10 -6.14 -7.84
C LYS A 143 -8.37 -4.64 -7.79
N VAL A 144 -7.75 -3.83 -8.65
CA VAL A 144 -8.13 -2.42 -8.81
C VAL A 144 -9.18 -2.37 -9.92
N PRO A 145 -10.49 -2.29 -9.60
CA PRO A 145 -11.45 -1.92 -10.63
C PRO A 145 -11.06 -0.50 -11.07
N PHE A 146 -10.69 -0.36 -12.35
CA PHE A 146 -10.63 0.94 -12.99
C PHE A 146 -12.03 1.56 -12.88
N LEU A 147 -12.16 2.56 -12.01
CA LEU A 147 -13.19 3.60 -12.08
C LEU A 147 -12.54 4.85 -12.69
#